data_AF-A0A321LLG5-F1
#
_entry.id   AF-A0A321LLG5-F1
#
_cell.length_a   1.000
_cell.length_b   1.000
_cell.length_c   1.000
_cell.angle_alpha   90.00
_cell.angle_beta   90.00
_cell.angle_gamma   90.00
#
_symmetry.space_group_name_H-M   'P 1'
#
loop_
_entity.id
_entity.type
_entity.pdbx_description
1 polymer ?
#
loop_
_entity_poly.entity_id
_entity_poly.type
_entity_poly.pdbx_seq_one_letter_code
_entity_poly.pdbx_strand_id
1 'polypeptide(L)'
;MADDTPQKELLQEMARLFKRFEKGGDLAPIEDRNEWDKLVESKPPEERELVKELARFADLWRYFQERNEKLGPEIVNAISVVHQFPVPERTARLKEINQKLMERVGDAGPGAQFRQ
;
A
#
# COMPACT_ATOMS: atom_id res chain seq x y z
N MET A 1 -33.17 10.36 24.99
CA MET A 1 -32.60 9.34 24.10
C MET A 1 -31.69 10.08 23.15
N ALA A 2 -30.40 9.74 23.10
CA ALA A 2 -29.47 10.38 22.19
C ALA A 2 -29.86 10.02 20.75
N ASP A 3 -29.79 10.98 19.84
CA ASP A 3 -30.10 10.78 18.43
C ASP A 3 -28.89 10.10 17.75
N ASP A 4 -28.93 8.77 17.70
CA ASP A 4 -27.86 7.94 17.13
C ASP A 4 -27.87 7.93 15.58
N THR A 5 -28.70 8.78 14.95
CA THR A 5 -28.86 8.87 13.50
C THR A 5 -27.55 9.14 12.74
N PRO A 6 -26.69 10.11 13.16
CA PRO A 6 -25.43 10.38 12.46
C PRO A 6 -24.44 9.21 12.50
N GLN A 7 -24.44 8.43 13.59
CA GLN A 7 -23.58 7.25 13.74
C GLN A 7 -24.05 6.13 12.82
N LYS A 8 -25.37 5.95 12.70
CA LYS A 8 -25.97 4.95 11.80
C LYS A 8 -25.73 5.27 10.33
N GLU A 9 -25.82 6.54 9.94
CA GLU A 9 -25.49 7.00 8.58
C GLU A 9 -24.02 6.76 8.24
N LEU A 10 -23.11 7.12 9.15
CA LEU A 10 -21.69 6.86 8.99
C LEU A 10 -21.41 5.36 8.79
N LEU A 11 -21.99 4.49 9.63
CA LEU A 11 -21.81 3.05 9.50
C LEU A 11 -22.35 2.50 8.18
N GLN A 12 -23.45 3.05 7.67
CA GLN A 12 -23.99 2.65 6.36
C GLN A 12 -23.07 3.07 5.22
N GLU A 13 -22.52 4.29 5.26
CA GLU A 13 -21.57 4.75 4.24
C GLU A 13 -20.25 3.98 4.31
N MET A 14 -19.75 3.68 5.51
CA MET A 14 -18.58 2.80 5.68
C MET A 14 -18.84 1.40 5.12
N ALA A 15 -20.00 0.81 5.39
CA ALA A 15 -20.35 -0.50 4.84
C ALA A 15 -20.46 -0.48 3.31
N ARG A 16 -20.99 0.59 2.71
CA ARG A 16 -21.01 0.77 1.25
C ARG A 16 -19.60 0.89 0.67
N LEU A 17 -18.74 1.65 1.35
CA LEU A 17 -17.34 1.80 0.94
C LEU A 17 -16.61 0.44 0.98
N PHE A 18 -16.74 -0.32 2.06
CA PHE A 18 -16.08 -1.61 2.20
C PHE A 18 -16.51 -2.63 1.14
N LYS A 19 -17.79 -2.62 0.73
CA LYS A 19 -18.27 -3.46 -0.39
C LYS A 19 -17.54 -3.20 -1.71
N ARG A 20 -17.07 -1.97 -1.95
CA ARG A 20 -16.28 -1.65 -3.15
C ARG A 20 -14.92 -2.33 -3.17
N PHE A 21 -14.39 -2.71 -2.00
CA PHE A 21 -13.12 -3.44 -1.86
C PHE A 21 -13.28 -4.97 -1.87
N GLU A 22 -14.51 -5.49 -1.81
CA GLU A 22 -14.78 -6.93 -1.94
C GLU A 22 -14.46 -7.44 -3.36
N LYS A 23 -14.27 -8.76 -3.51
CA LYS A 23 -13.98 -9.37 -4.82
C LYS A 23 -15.10 -9.06 -5.82
N GLY A 24 -14.75 -8.41 -6.93
CA GLY A 24 -15.70 -7.93 -7.96
C GLY A 24 -16.22 -6.51 -7.74
N GLY A 25 -15.85 -5.85 -6.64
CA GLY A 25 -16.03 -4.42 -6.44
C GLY A 25 -15.09 -3.59 -7.32
N ASP A 26 -15.44 -2.33 -7.55
CA ASP A 26 -14.67 -1.43 -8.42
C ASP A 26 -13.35 -0.94 -7.80
N LEU A 27 -13.16 -1.18 -6.50
CA LEU A 27 -11.91 -0.98 -5.76
C LEU A 27 -11.29 -2.30 -5.28
N ALA A 28 -11.74 -3.44 -5.83
CA ALA A 28 -11.15 -4.73 -5.52
C ALA A 28 -9.66 -4.76 -5.92
N PRO A 29 -8.84 -5.59 -5.26
CA PRO A 29 -7.47 -5.82 -5.71
C PRO A 29 -7.43 -6.27 -7.18
N ILE A 30 -6.60 -5.63 -7.98
CA ILE A 30 -6.36 -6.04 -9.37
C ILE A 30 -5.52 -7.32 -9.34
N GLU A 31 -6.12 -8.45 -9.70
CA GLU A 31 -5.45 -9.76 -9.74
C GLU A 31 -4.68 -9.97 -11.08
N ASP A 32 -5.10 -9.30 -12.17
CA ASP A 32 -4.50 -9.44 -13.49
C ASP A 32 -3.34 -8.45 -13.72
N ARG A 33 -2.20 -8.99 -14.19
CA ARG A 33 -0.99 -8.20 -14.40
C ARG A 33 -1.13 -7.16 -15.52
N ASN A 34 -1.83 -7.49 -16.61
CA ASN A 34 -2.01 -6.57 -17.73
C ASN A 34 -2.95 -5.42 -17.36
N GLU A 35 -3.97 -5.69 -16.56
CA GLU A 35 -4.84 -4.65 -15.99
C GLU A 35 -4.06 -3.72 -15.07
N TRP A 36 -3.17 -4.26 -14.25
CA TRP A 36 -2.26 -3.47 -13.43
C TRP A 36 -1.35 -2.57 -14.27
N ASP A 37 -0.68 -3.13 -15.28
CA ASP A 37 0.25 -2.36 -16.12
C ASP A 37 -0.49 -1.23 -16.87
N LYS A 38 -1.70 -1.49 -17.39
CA LYS A 38 -2.57 -0.46 -17.98
C LYS A 38 -2.97 0.63 -16.99
N LEU A 39 -3.31 0.25 -15.75
CA LEU A 39 -3.63 1.20 -14.69
C LEU A 39 -2.43 2.12 -14.41
N VAL A 40 -1.24 1.54 -14.27
CA VAL A 40 0.00 2.31 -14.05
C VAL A 40 0.26 3.26 -15.22
N GLU A 41 0.12 2.79 -16.46
CA GLU A 41 0.31 3.61 -17.66
C GLU A 41 -0.69 4.77 -17.77
N SER A 42 -1.92 4.57 -17.27
CA SER A 42 -2.97 5.61 -17.27
C SER A 42 -2.68 6.79 -16.34
N LYS A 43 -1.73 6.65 -15.40
CA LYS A 43 -1.37 7.72 -14.46
C LYS A 43 -0.45 8.77 -15.10
N PRO A 44 -0.47 10.02 -14.58
CA PRO A 44 0.53 11.02 -14.92
C PRO A 44 1.95 10.48 -14.73
N PRO A 45 2.94 10.86 -15.57
CA PRO A 45 4.29 10.30 -15.51
C PRO A 45 4.93 10.32 -14.11
N GLU A 46 4.73 11.41 -13.37
CA GLU A 46 5.26 11.59 -12.00
C GLU A 46 4.62 10.64 -10.98
N GLU A 47 3.37 10.21 -11.21
CA GLU A 47 2.63 9.32 -10.31
C GLU A 47 2.86 7.84 -10.62
N ARG A 48 3.31 7.49 -11.83
CA ARG A 48 3.52 6.08 -12.22
C ARG A 48 4.50 5.39 -11.29
N GLU A 49 5.62 6.06 -11.01
CA GLU A 49 6.66 5.53 -10.13
C GLU A 49 6.19 5.49 -8.67
N LEU A 50 5.43 6.50 -8.23
CA LEU A 50 4.83 6.51 -6.89
C LEU A 50 3.92 5.29 -6.68
N VAL A 51 3.05 5.00 -7.64
CA VAL A 51 2.11 3.87 -7.56
C VAL A 51 2.85 2.53 -7.52
N LYS A 52 3.93 2.37 -8.31
CA LYS A 52 4.76 1.16 -8.27
C LYS A 52 5.45 0.98 -6.91
N GLU A 53 6.00 2.04 -6.34
CA GLU A 53 6.68 1.96 -5.04
C GLU A 53 5.71 1.72 -3.88
N LEU A 54 4.48 2.25 -3.96
CA LEU A 54 3.42 1.93 -3.01
C LEU A 54 2.99 0.46 -3.08
N ALA A 55 2.84 -0.08 -4.30
CA ALA A 55 2.54 -1.51 -4.49
C ALA A 55 3.65 -2.39 -3.91
N ARG A 56 4.92 -2.06 -4.20
CA ARG A 56 6.08 -2.76 -3.63
C ARG A 56 6.11 -2.69 -2.10
N PHE A 57 5.80 -1.54 -1.51
CA PHE A 57 5.70 -1.42 -0.05
C PHE A 57 4.61 -2.33 0.53
N ALA A 58 3.43 -2.36 -0.09
CA ALA A 58 2.32 -3.20 0.34
C ALA A 58 2.69 -4.70 0.29
N ASP A 59 3.40 -5.13 -0.76
CA ASP A 59 3.88 -6.50 -0.88
C ASP A 59 4.92 -6.85 0.20
N LEU A 60 5.86 -5.95 0.47
CA LEU A 60 6.85 -6.14 1.54
C LEU A 60 6.18 -6.19 2.91
N TRP A 61 5.25 -5.26 3.18
CA TRP A 61 4.47 -5.25 4.42
C TRP A 61 3.72 -6.58 4.61
N ARG A 62 3.05 -7.07 3.57
CA ARG A 62 2.36 -8.37 3.60
C ARG A 62 3.31 -9.50 3.96
N TYR A 63 4.50 -9.55 3.35
CA TYR A 63 5.51 -10.55 3.68
C TYR A 63 5.97 -10.50 5.13
N PHE A 64 6.22 -9.32 5.69
CA PHE A 64 6.56 -9.19 7.11
C PHE A 64 5.39 -9.60 8.00
N GLN A 65 4.14 -9.27 7.64
CA GLN A 65 2.96 -9.70 8.38
C GLN A 65 2.77 -11.21 8.39
N GLU A 66 2.93 -11.89 7.26
CA GLU A 66 2.84 -13.35 7.15
C GLU A 66 3.87 -14.06 8.04
N ARG A 67 4.99 -13.40 8.33
CA ARG A 67 6.06 -13.87 9.21
C ARG A 67 5.94 -13.40 10.65
N ASN A 68 4.89 -12.64 10.99
CA ASN A 68 4.70 -11.99 12.29
C ASN A 68 5.90 -11.10 12.69
N GLU A 69 6.59 -10.54 11.70
CA GLU A 69 7.71 -9.63 11.88
C GLU A 69 7.21 -8.17 11.88
N LYS A 70 7.74 -7.36 12.79
CA LYS A 70 7.39 -5.94 12.88
C LYS A 70 8.25 -5.12 11.92
N LEU A 71 7.68 -4.07 11.33
CA LEU A 71 8.47 -3.12 10.52
C LEU A 71 9.48 -2.32 11.35
N GLY A 72 9.27 -2.17 12.65
CA GLY A 72 10.14 -1.38 13.52
C GLY A 72 9.79 0.12 13.48
N PRO A 73 10.13 0.86 14.55
CA PRO A 73 9.70 2.25 14.73
C PRO A 73 10.28 3.19 13.67
N GLU A 74 11.49 2.94 13.18
CA GLU A 74 12.11 3.74 12.14
C GLU A 74 11.28 3.75 10.84
N ILE A 75 10.89 2.56 10.36
CA ILE A 75 10.09 2.44 9.13
C ILE A 75 8.68 2.99 9.33
N VAL A 76 8.07 2.73 10.49
CA VAL A 76 6.73 3.27 10.82
C VAL A 76 6.74 4.80 10.86
N ASN A 77 7.78 5.40 11.45
CA ASN A 77 7.93 6.84 11.47
C ASN A 77 8.19 7.41 10.08
N ALA A 78 9.00 6.72 9.25
CA ALA A 78 9.29 7.15 7.90
C ALA A 78 8.03 7.13 7.01
N ILE A 79 7.24 6.05 7.03
CA ILE A 79 6.04 5.92 6.20
C ILE A 79 4.92 6.88 6.63
N SER A 80 4.79 7.17 7.93
CA SER A 80 3.70 8.01 8.45
C SER A 80 3.75 9.45 7.93
N VAL A 81 4.94 9.95 7.56
CA VAL A 81 5.13 11.31 7.04
C VAL A 81 5.18 11.39 5.52
N VAL A 82 5.24 10.27 4.79
CA VAL A 82 5.42 10.27 3.32
C VAL A 82 4.38 11.14 2.63
N HIS A 83 3.10 11.03 2.99
CA HIS A 83 2.00 11.75 2.37
C HIS A 83 2.12 13.29 2.46
N GLN A 84 2.96 13.81 3.35
CA GLN A 84 3.14 15.25 3.55
C GLN A 84 4.08 15.88 2.53
N PHE A 85 4.89 15.08 1.83
CA PHE A 85 5.84 15.59 0.83
C PHE A 85 5.18 15.76 -0.55
N PRO A 86 5.78 16.52 -1.48
CA PRO A 86 5.39 16.51 -2.89
C PRO A 86 5.70 15.16 -3.55
N VAL A 87 5.12 14.90 -4.74
CA VAL A 87 5.14 13.58 -5.41
C VAL A 87 6.56 13.04 -5.68
N PRO A 88 7.52 13.84 -6.17
CA PRO A 88 8.89 13.36 -6.38
C PRO A 88 9.54 12.89 -5.07
N GLU A 89 9.38 13.66 -3.99
CA GLU A 89 9.94 13.36 -2.68
C GLU A 89 9.23 12.16 -2.03
N ARG A 90 7.91 12.00 -2.22
CA ARG A 90 7.17 10.80 -1.80
C ARG A 90 7.80 9.55 -2.41
N THR A 91 8.08 9.61 -3.71
CA THR A 91 8.65 8.49 -4.46
C THR A 91 10.06 8.16 -3.96
N ALA A 92 10.91 9.18 -3.75
CA ALA A 92 12.26 8.99 -3.21
C ALA A 92 12.22 8.35 -1.81
N ARG A 93 11.36 8.85 -0.91
CA ARG A 93 11.20 8.29 0.44
C ARG A 93 10.70 6.86 0.43
N LEU A 94 9.73 6.53 -0.43
CA LEU A 94 9.26 5.16 -0.57
C LEU A 94 10.34 4.23 -1.11
N LYS A 95 11.17 4.67 -2.06
CA LYS A 95 12.32 3.90 -2.53
C LYS A 95 13.31 3.59 -1.40
N GLU A 96 13.64 4.57 -0.56
CA GLU A 96 14.49 4.38 0.62
C GLU A 96 13.89 3.36 1.60
N ILE A 97 12.59 3.49 1.90
CA ILE A 97 11.86 2.57 2.79
C ILE A 97 11.86 1.15 2.22
N ASN A 98 11.51 1.00 0.94
CA ASN A 98 11.46 -0.29 0.25
C ASN A 98 12.83 -0.96 0.20
N GLN A 99 13.90 -0.19 -0.02
CA GLN A 99 15.26 -0.69 -0.01
C GLN A 99 15.66 -1.24 1.37
N LYS A 100 15.40 -0.51 2.45
CA LYS A 100 15.67 -0.98 3.83
C LYS A 100 14.88 -2.23 4.20
N LEU A 101 13.62 -2.30 3.75
CA LEU A 101 12.78 -3.48 3.96
C LEU A 101 13.32 -4.67 3.15
N MET A 102 13.73 -4.45 1.90
CA MET A 102 14.34 -5.49 1.05
C MET A 102 15.66 -6.03 1.60
N GLU A 103 16.51 -5.19 2.18
CA GLU A 103 17.74 -5.61 2.85
C GLU A 103 17.44 -6.61 3.97
N ARG A 104 16.44 -6.31 4.81
CA ARG A 104 15.97 -7.21 5.86
C ARG A 104 15.39 -8.52 5.33
N VAL A 105 14.73 -8.48 4.17
CA VAL A 105 14.26 -9.70 3.48
C VAL A 105 15.46 -10.54 3.03
N GLY A 106 16.51 -9.92 2.49
CA GLY A 106 17.74 -10.58 2.04
C GLY A 106 18.51 -11.25 3.16
N ASP A 107 18.54 -10.64 4.34
CA ASP A 107 19.17 -11.19 5.55
C ASP A 107 18.40 -12.41 6.12
N ALA A 108 17.12 -12.58 5.76
CA ALA A 108 16.24 -13.63 6.27
C ALA A 108 16.25 -14.95 5.44
N GLY A 109 17.18 -15.10 4.49
CA GLY A 109 17.42 -16.35 3.74
C GLY A 109 16.80 -16.42 2.33
N PRO A 110 17.16 -17.45 1.52
CA PRO A 110 16.86 -17.52 0.09
C PRO A 110 15.38 -17.90 -0.16
N GLY A 111 14.51 -16.90 -0.26
CA GLY A 111 13.10 -17.08 -0.64
C GLY A 111 12.41 -15.84 -1.21
N ALA A 112 13.14 -14.76 -1.47
CA ALA A 112 12.56 -13.48 -1.82
C ALA A 112 12.14 -13.41 -3.30
N GLN A 113 10.87 -13.68 -3.59
CA GLN A 113 10.21 -13.46 -4.89
C GLN A 113 10.16 -11.96 -5.31
N PHE A 114 10.77 -11.07 -4.53
CA PHE A 114 10.80 -9.62 -4.74
C PHE A 114 11.84 -9.13 -5.77
N ARG A 115 12.66 -10.03 -6.33
CA ARG A 115 13.61 -9.72 -7.41
C ARG A 115 13.01 -10.04 -8.78
N GLN A 116 11.93 -9.35 -9.16
CA GLN A 116 11.45 -9.34 -10.55
C GLN A 116 11.08 -7.92 -10.95
#